data_AF-R6TYI6-F1
#
_entry.id   AF-R6TYI6-F1
#
_cell.length_a   1.000
_cell.length_b   1.000
_cell.length_c   1.000
_cell.angle_alpha   90.00
_cell.angle_beta   90.00
_cell.angle_gamma   90.00
#
_symmetry.space_group_name_H-M   'P 1'
#
loop_
_entity.id
_entity.type
_entity.pdbx_description
1 polymer ?
#
loop_
_entity_poly.entity_id
_entity_poly.type
_entity_poly.pdbx_seq_one_letter_code
_entity_poly.pdbx_strand_id
1 'polypeptide(L)'
;MQHDRFLRLISVFLCIFTMILGIAVFRNIRAVEDENAITRKTTYNAAALVRRELKNLQETEQETIPDTTQTTPDTTQDVPTDTEAVAKTSCFVLREQDGILCVFDEKGVLKRNTGISVRSLPDADRASLHDGICVYSEEELAMLIGDLST
;
A
#
# COMPACT_ATOMS: atom_id res chain seq x y z
N MET A 1 -24.76 -25.72 47.14
CA MET A 1 -23.97 -26.62 46.26
C MET A 1 -24.48 -26.71 44.82
N GLN A 2 -25.79 -26.69 44.53
CA GLN A 2 -26.30 -26.82 43.15
C GLN A 2 -26.14 -25.53 42.32
N HIS A 3 -26.26 -24.35 42.93
CA HIS A 3 -26.05 -23.05 42.28
C HIS A 3 -24.59 -22.81 41.84
N ASP A 4 -23.59 -23.19 42.66
CA ASP A 4 -22.17 -23.08 42.28
C ASP A 4 -21.81 -23.91 41.05
N ARG A 5 -22.41 -25.10 40.92
CA ARG A 5 -22.21 -25.96 39.74
C ARG A 5 -22.83 -25.34 38.49
N PHE A 6 -24.00 -24.70 38.63
CA PHE A 6 -24.68 -24.02 37.53
C PHE A 6 -23.93 -22.77 37.05
N LEU A 7 -23.43 -21.95 37.98
CA LEU A 7 -22.59 -20.77 37.67
C LEU A 7 -21.29 -21.16 36.96
N ARG A 8 -20.63 -22.23 37.41
CA ARG A 8 -19.44 -22.76 36.73
C ARG A 8 -19.75 -23.26 35.33
N LEU A 9 -20.88 -23.93 35.12
CA LEU A 9 -21.32 -24.38 33.81
C LEU A 9 -21.54 -23.20 32.86
N ILE A 10 -22.26 -22.17 33.32
CA ILE A 10 -22.49 -20.94 32.53
C ILE A 10 -21.18 -20.25 32.18
N SER A 11 -20.26 -20.13 33.15
CA SER A 11 -18.95 -19.53 32.91
C SER A 11 -18.17 -20.28 31.83
N VAL A 12 -18.15 -21.61 31.85
CA VAL A 12 -17.49 -22.43 30.82
C VAL A 12 -18.16 -22.24 29.45
N PHE A 13 -19.50 -22.22 29.39
CA PHE A 13 -20.21 -21.96 28.15
C PHE A 13 -19.91 -20.58 27.57
N LEU A 14 -19.84 -19.54 28.42
CA LEU A 14 -19.47 -18.19 27.99
C LEU A 14 -18.01 -18.14 27.49
N CYS A 15 -17.08 -18.82 28.15
CA CYS A 15 -15.70 -18.92 27.67
C CYS A 15 -15.61 -19.60 26.30
N ILE A 16 -16.34 -20.70 26.09
CA ILE A 16 -16.36 -21.39 24.80
C ILE A 16 -16.99 -20.49 23.73
N PHE A 17 -18.11 -19.84 24.04
CA PHE A 17 -18.82 -18.96 23.11
C PHE A 17 -17.97 -17.76 22.68
N THR A 18 -17.32 -17.09 23.63
CA THR A 18 -16.40 -15.98 23.33
C THR A 18 -15.19 -16.44 22.51
N MET A 19 -14.67 -17.65 22.74
CA MET A 19 -13.58 -18.19 21.93
C MET A 19 -14.02 -18.45 20.48
N ILE A 20 -15.21 -19.03 20.28
CA ILE A 20 -15.77 -19.27 18.94
C ILE A 20 -16.01 -17.95 18.21
N LEU A 21 -16.59 -16.96 18.88
CA LEU A 21 -16.77 -15.62 18.32
C LEU A 21 -15.44 -14.97 17.93
N GLY A 22 -14.43 -15.07 18.80
CA GLY A 22 -13.09 -14.55 18.51
C GLY A 22 -12.49 -15.16 17.25
N ILE A 23 -12.59 -16.49 17.10
CA ILE A 23 -12.10 -17.20 15.91
C ILE A 23 -12.87 -16.77 14.65
N ALA A 24 -14.20 -16.65 14.74
CA ALA A 24 -15.04 -16.26 13.61
C ALA A 24 -14.72 -14.82 13.15
N VAL A 25 -14.63 -13.88 14.08
CA VAL A 25 -14.29 -12.47 13.80
C VAL A 25 -12.89 -12.37 13.21
N PHE A 26 -11.90 -13.07 13.78
CA PHE A 26 -10.53 -13.05 13.28
C PHE A 26 -10.42 -13.57 11.84
N ARG A 27 -11.14 -14.64 11.51
CA ARG A 27 -11.19 -15.17 10.14
C ARG A 27 -11.84 -14.17 9.18
N ASN A 28 -12.90 -13.49 9.62
CA ASN A 28 -13.61 -12.51 8.79
C ASN A 28 -12.74 -11.27 8.52
N ILE A 29 -12.03 -10.76 9.54
CA ILE A 29 -11.08 -9.65 9.39
C ILE A 29 -9.97 -10.01 8.40
N ARG A 30 -9.35 -11.20 8.53
CA ARG A 30 -8.33 -11.65 7.57
C ARG A 30 -8.85 -11.78 6.15
N ALA A 31 -10.06 -12.31 5.96
CA ALA A 31 -10.65 -12.43 4.64
C ALA A 31 -10.87 -11.05 3.97
N VAL A 32 -11.35 -10.07 4.74
CA VAL A 32 -11.52 -8.68 4.27
C VAL A 32 -10.18 -8.02 3.97
N GLU A 33 -9.15 -8.28 4.77
CA GLU A 33 -7.80 -7.75 4.56
C GLU A 33 -7.17 -8.30 3.27
N ASP A 34 -7.34 -9.60 3.00
CA ASP A 34 -6.89 -10.25 1.77
C ASP A 34 -7.63 -9.71 0.53
N GLU A 35 -8.95 -9.52 0.59
CA GLU A 35 -9.74 -8.95 -0.51
C GLU A 35 -9.36 -7.49 -0.81
N ASN A 36 -9.12 -6.68 0.23
CA ASN A 36 -8.66 -5.29 0.07
C ASN A 36 -7.25 -5.22 -0.53
N ALA A 37 -6.36 -6.15 -0.18
CA ALA A 37 -5.02 -6.21 -0.75
C ALA A 37 -5.05 -6.56 -2.25
N ILE A 38 -5.92 -7.50 -2.65
CA ILE A 38 -6.09 -7.88 -4.06
C ILE A 38 -6.71 -6.73 -4.87
N THR A 39 -7.76 -6.10 -4.33
CA THR A 39 -8.48 -5.00 -4.99
C THR A 39 -7.62 -3.76 -5.16
N ARG A 40 -6.76 -3.45 -4.18
CA ARG A 40 -5.77 -2.37 -4.33
C ARG A 40 -4.80 -2.69 -5.46
N LYS A 41 -4.19 -3.88 -5.47
CA LYS A 41 -3.19 -4.26 -6.50
C LYS A 41 -3.76 -4.21 -7.92
N THR A 42 -4.98 -4.69 -8.14
CA THR A 42 -5.64 -4.64 -9.45
C THR A 42 -5.94 -3.20 -9.88
N THR A 43 -6.43 -2.37 -8.96
CA THR A 43 -6.75 -0.96 -9.25
C THR A 43 -5.49 -0.14 -9.57
N TYR A 44 -4.40 -0.32 -8.83
CA TYR A 44 -3.13 0.36 -9.10
C TYR A 44 -2.52 -0.06 -10.43
N ASN A 45 -2.55 -1.36 -10.76
CA ASN A 45 -2.06 -1.85 -12.05
C ASN A 45 -2.90 -1.33 -13.22
N ALA A 46 -4.23 -1.27 -13.07
CA ALA A 46 -5.12 -0.70 -14.07
C ALA A 46 -4.84 0.81 -14.27
N ALA A 47 -4.65 1.58 -13.20
CA ALA A 47 -4.33 3.00 -13.28
C ALA A 47 -2.96 3.26 -13.94
N ALA A 48 -1.96 2.41 -13.67
CA ALA A 48 -0.65 2.48 -14.31
C ALA A 48 -0.72 2.14 -15.80
N LEU A 49 -1.52 1.14 -16.18
CA LEU A 49 -1.74 0.78 -17.58
C LEU A 49 -2.42 1.92 -18.34
N VAL A 50 -3.48 2.50 -17.77
CA VAL A 50 -4.20 3.64 -18.39
C VAL A 50 -3.28 4.84 -18.57
N ARG A 51 -2.39 5.15 -17.62
CA ARG A 51 -1.40 6.23 -17.77
C ARG A 51 -0.38 5.95 -18.89
N ARG A 52 0.05 4.69 -19.06
CA ARG A 52 0.94 4.30 -20.16
C ARG A 52 0.25 4.46 -21.51
N GLU A 53 -0.98 3.97 -21.65
CA GLU A 53 -1.77 4.14 -22.87
C GLU A 53 -2.01 5.61 -23.22
N LEU A 54 -2.33 6.44 -22.22
CA LEU A 54 -2.53 7.88 -22.42
C LEU A 54 -1.25 8.57 -22.91
N LYS A 55 -0.09 8.17 -22.36
CA LYS A 55 1.22 8.71 -22.77
C LYS A 55 1.58 8.27 -24.19
N ASN A 56 1.37 7.00 -24.53
CA ASN A 56 1.61 6.49 -25.88
C ASN A 56 0.73 7.20 -26.92
N LEU A 57 -0.55 7.50 -26.59
CA LEU A 57 -1.43 8.26 -27.47
C LEU A 57 -0.99 9.72 -27.61
N GLN A 58 -0.54 10.37 -26.53
CA GLN A 58 0.01 11.74 -26.63
C GLN A 58 1.29 11.82 -27.45
N GLU A 59 2.17 10.81 -27.38
CA GLU A 59 3.37 10.73 -28.22
C GLU A 59 2.99 10.47 -29.69
N THR A 60 1.92 9.72 -29.95
CA THR A 60 1.41 9.46 -31.31
C THR A 60 0.77 10.71 -31.95
N GLU A 61 0.15 11.60 -31.17
CA GLU A 61 -0.43 12.86 -31.67
C GLU A 61 0.60 13.97 -31.92
N GLN A 62 1.84 13.83 -31.44
CA GLN A 62 2.91 14.81 -31.68
C GLN A 62 3.73 14.54 -32.95
N GLU A 63 3.49 13.42 -33.65
CA GLU A 63 4.23 13.00 -34.86
C GLU A 63 3.39 13.06 -36.15
N THR A 64 2.62 14.13 -36.37
CA THR A 64 1.84 14.33 -37.61
C THR A 64 1.73 15.84 -37.89
N ILE A 65 2.72 16.53 -38.50
CA ILE A 65 3.00 16.70 -39.96
C ILE A 65 3.93 17.94 -40.10
N PRO A 66 4.83 18.08 -41.10
CA PRO A 66 5.69 17.09 -41.78
C PRO A 66 7.16 17.59 -41.94
N ASP A 67 8.11 16.71 -42.32
CA ASP A 67 8.88 17.03 -43.53
C ASP A 67 9.49 15.79 -44.19
N THR A 68 9.47 15.85 -45.52
CA THR A 68 9.70 14.74 -46.45
C THR A 68 11.17 14.67 -46.85
N THR A 69 11.87 13.55 -46.62
CA THR A 69 12.85 13.04 -47.62
C THR A 69 13.13 11.53 -47.46
N GLN A 70 12.61 10.78 -48.44
CA GLN A 70 13.01 9.48 -49.01
C GLN A 70 14.32 8.80 -48.54
N THR A 71 14.27 7.49 -48.20
CA THR A 71 14.86 6.33 -48.94
C THR A 71 14.92 5.05 -48.04
N THR A 72 14.23 3.97 -48.41
CA THR A 72 14.37 2.56 -47.92
C THR A 72 15.48 1.81 -48.73
N PRO A 73 15.99 0.58 -48.42
CA PRO A 73 15.66 -0.39 -47.35
C PRO A 73 16.85 -1.19 -46.71
N ASP A 74 16.48 -2.06 -45.74
CA ASP A 74 17.13 -3.30 -45.23
C ASP A 74 18.40 -3.27 -44.38
N THR A 75 18.33 -3.89 -43.18
CA THR A 75 19.11 -5.11 -42.76
C THR A 75 19.23 -5.22 -41.22
N THR A 76 18.60 -6.28 -40.68
CA THR A 76 19.05 -7.22 -39.61
C THR A 76 19.58 -6.71 -38.25
N GLN A 77 18.91 -7.21 -37.20
CA GLN A 77 19.38 -7.50 -35.83
C GLN A 77 20.08 -6.39 -35.04
N ASP A 78 19.39 -5.89 -34.01
CA ASP A 78 19.79 -6.24 -32.65
C ASP A 78 18.65 -5.98 -31.67
N VAL A 79 18.36 -6.99 -30.85
CA VAL A 79 17.45 -6.91 -29.72
C VAL A 79 18.27 -6.37 -28.55
N PRO A 80 18.10 -5.14 -28.06
CA PRO A 80 18.43 -4.90 -26.68
C PRO A 80 17.35 -5.62 -25.88
N THR A 81 17.75 -6.72 -25.25
CA THR A 81 17.03 -7.30 -24.13
C THR A 81 17.09 -6.25 -23.03
N ASP A 82 16.20 -5.27 -23.10
CA ASP A 82 15.87 -4.43 -21.97
C ASP A 82 15.18 -5.34 -20.98
N THR A 83 16.03 -5.94 -20.15
CA THR A 83 15.67 -6.46 -18.85
C THR A 83 14.87 -5.34 -18.20
N GLU A 84 13.54 -5.46 -18.22
CA GLU A 84 12.66 -4.71 -17.36
C GLU A 84 13.23 -4.92 -15.96
N ALA A 85 14.04 -3.97 -15.52
CA ALA A 85 14.34 -3.76 -14.13
C ALA A 85 12.97 -3.60 -13.52
N VAL A 86 12.47 -4.68 -12.93
CA VAL A 86 11.26 -4.74 -12.13
C VAL A 86 11.42 -3.59 -11.16
N ALA A 87 10.82 -2.45 -11.52
CA ALA A 87 10.82 -1.27 -10.69
C ALA A 87 10.10 -1.73 -9.44
N LYS A 88 10.89 -2.05 -8.40
CA LYS A 88 10.37 -2.36 -7.08
C LYS A 88 9.57 -1.13 -6.69
N THR A 89 8.26 -1.19 -6.88
CA THR A 89 7.33 -0.25 -6.30
C THR A 89 7.38 -0.48 -4.80
N SER A 90 8.38 0.10 -4.16
CA SER A 90 8.58 0.03 -2.72
C SER A 90 7.45 0.84 -2.10
N CYS A 91 6.42 0.15 -1.63
CA CYS A 91 5.38 0.75 -0.81
C CYS A 91 5.96 0.99 0.58
N PHE A 92 6.07 2.26 0.94
CA PHE A 92 6.39 2.72 2.29
C PHE A 92 5.09 3.00 3.03
N VAL A 93 4.99 2.53 4.26
CA VAL A 93 3.81 2.71 5.10
C VAL A 93 4.21 3.55 6.31
N LEU A 94 3.67 4.75 6.43
CA LEU A 94 3.87 5.59 7.61
C LEU A 94 2.81 5.28 8.66
N ARG A 95 3.23 4.94 9.88
CA ARG A 95 2.35 4.63 11.01
C ARG A 95 2.94 5.15 12.31
N GLU A 96 2.07 5.36 13.29
CA GLU A 96 2.49 5.57 14.68
C GLU A 96 3.03 4.28 15.29
N GLN A 97 4.18 4.37 15.95
CA GLN A 97 4.69 3.36 16.86
C GLN A 97 5.25 4.06 18.10
N ASP A 98 4.75 3.69 19.28
CA ASP A 98 5.18 4.24 20.57
C ASP A 98 5.13 5.79 20.64
N GLY A 99 4.15 6.41 19.97
CA GLY A 99 3.99 7.87 19.92
C GLY A 99 4.95 8.57 18.94
N ILE A 100 5.67 7.82 18.12
CA ILE A 100 6.62 8.32 17.12
C ILE A 100 6.18 7.88 15.72
N LEU A 101 6.37 8.77 14.75
CA LEU A 101 6.13 8.47 13.34
C LEU A 101 7.24 7.57 12.78
N CYS A 102 6.85 6.40 12.29
CA CYS A 102 7.75 5.38 11.77
C CYS A 102 7.37 5.00 10.34
N VAL A 103 8.39 4.66 9.54
CA VAL A 103 8.24 4.17 8.17
C VAL A 103 8.48 2.67 8.15
N PHE A 104 7.51 1.93 7.65
CA PHE A 104 7.53 0.49 7.48
C PHE A 104 7.56 0.13 5.99
N ASP A 105 8.05 -1.05 5.64
CA ASP A 105 7.80 -1.62 4.31
C ASP A 105 6.43 -2.31 4.21
N GLU A 106 6.08 -2.74 3.01
CA GLU A 106 4.86 -3.51 2.72
C GLU A 106 4.70 -4.80 3.57
N LYS A 107 5.80 -5.32 4.13
CA LYS A 107 5.81 -6.52 4.98
C LYS A 107 5.70 -6.19 6.46
N GLY A 108 5.58 -4.90 6.81
CA GLY A 108 5.50 -4.42 8.18
C GLY A 108 6.86 -4.35 8.89
N VAL A 109 7.98 -4.43 8.16
CA VAL A 109 9.31 -4.29 8.75
C VAL A 109 9.65 -2.82 8.87
N LEU A 110 10.05 -2.39 10.07
CA LEU A 110 10.50 -1.03 10.32
C LEU A 110 11.73 -0.71 9.46
N LYS A 111 11.61 0.31 8.60
CA LYS A 111 12.70 0.81 7.76
C LYS A 111 13.37 2.04 8.37
N ARG A 112 12.57 2.96 8.89
CA ARG A 112 13.07 4.25 9.38
C ARG A 112 12.25 4.73 10.57
N ASN A 113 12.93 5.17 11.62
CA ASN A 113 12.34 5.98 12.68
C ASN A 113 12.59 7.45 12.32
N THR A 114 11.54 8.25 12.23
CA THR A 114 11.66 9.69 11.87
C THR A 114 11.99 10.57 13.07
N GLY A 115 11.75 10.09 14.30
CA GLY A 115 11.90 10.87 15.53
C GLY A 115 10.81 11.94 15.74
N ILE A 116 9.85 12.07 14.81
CA ILE A 116 8.76 13.02 14.91
C ILE A 116 7.71 12.47 15.88
N SER A 117 7.37 13.24 16.91
CA SER A 117 6.31 12.84 17.84
C SER A 117 4.96 12.98 17.16
N VAL A 118 4.13 11.93 17.20
CA VAL A 118 2.78 12.00 16.63
C VAL A 118 1.91 13.03 17.35
N ARG A 119 2.23 13.34 18.62
CA ARG A 119 1.53 14.39 19.39
C ARG A 119 1.82 15.81 18.92
N SER A 120 2.92 16.05 18.19
CA SER A 120 3.21 17.36 17.61
C SER A 120 2.51 17.58 16.27
N LEU A 121 1.90 16.54 15.70
CA LEU A 121 1.19 16.63 14.43
C LEU A 121 -0.24 17.16 14.62
N PRO A 122 -0.80 17.86 13.60
CA PRO A 122 -2.21 18.24 13.56
C PRO A 122 -3.15 17.04 13.72
N ASP A 123 -4.32 17.26 14.31
CA ASP A 123 -5.30 16.20 14.58
C ASP A 123 -5.77 15.45 13.32
N ALA A 124 -5.82 16.15 12.18
CA ALA A 124 -6.17 15.55 10.89
C ALA A 124 -5.11 14.54 10.41
N ASP A 125 -3.83 14.86 10.59
CA ASP A 125 -2.72 14.00 10.18
C ASP A 125 -2.58 12.81 11.14
N ARG A 126 -2.80 13.05 12.44
CA ARG A 126 -2.86 12.00 13.45
C ARG A 126 -3.94 10.96 13.16
N ALA A 127 -5.13 11.41 12.74
CA ALA A 127 -6.21 10.50 12.35
C ALA A 127 -5.82 9.65 11.14
N SER A 128 -5.14 10.25 10.15
CA SER A 128 -4.69 9.58 8.94
C SER A 128 -3.57 8.54 9.19
N LEU A 129 -2.74 8.76 10.22
CA LEU A 129 -1.69 7.82 10.63
C LEU A 129 -2.21 6.53 11.27
N HIS A 130 -3.44 6.55 11.81
CA HIS A 130 -4.05 5.35 12.41
C HIS A 130 -4.32 4.27 11.35
N ASP A 131 -4.77 4.66 10.16
CA ASP A 131 -5.03 3.74 9.04
C ASP A 131 -3.74 3.39 8.27
N GLY A 132 -2.71 4.22 8.44
CA GLY A 132 -1.41 4.10 7.81
C GLY A 132 -1.38 4.72 6.42
N ILE A 133 -0.43 5.60 6.18
CA ILE A 133 -0.29 6.33 4.92
C ILE A 133 0.64 5.54 4.00
N CYS A 134 0.13 5.09 2.85
CA CYS A 134 0.93 4.39 1.85
C CYS A 134 1.53 5.37 0.85
N VAL A 135 2.84 5.32 0.67
CA VAL A 135 3.60 6.15 -0.26
C VAL A 135 4.43 5.25 -1.17
N TYR A 136 4.44 5.53 -2.47
CA TYR A 136 5.02 4.64 -3.48
C TYR A 136 6.33 5.17 -4.07
N SER A 137 6.74 6.38 -3.70
CA SER A 137 8.01 6.99 -4.07
C SER A 137 8.81 7.44 -2.84
N GLU A 138 10.13 7.28 -2.89
CA GLU A 138 11.02 7.79 -1.85
C GLU A 138 11.02 9.33 -1.79
N GLU A 139 10.81 10.00 -2.92
CA GLU A 139 10.70 11.46 -3.00
C GLU A 139 9.42 11.95 -2.31
N GLU A 140 8.28 11.29 -2.57
CA GLU A 140 7.01 11.58 -1.88
C GLU A 140 7.13 11.33 -0.38
N LEU A 141 7.84 10.27 0.01
CA LEU A 141 8.08 9.96 1.42
C LEU A 141 8.91 11.07 2.08
N ALA A 142 9.96 11.56 1.41
CA ALA A 142 10.81 12.62 1.91
C ALA A 142 10.04 13.95 2.05
N MET A 143 9.20 14.29 1.06
CA MET A 143 8.34 15.47 1.12
C MET A 143 7.34 15.38 2.27
N LEU A 144 6.64 14.24 2.40
CA LEU A 144 5.65 14.05 3.47
C LEU A 144 6.29 14.12 4.87
N ILE A 145 7.46 13.50 5.07
CA ILE A 145 8.18 13.61 6.33
C ILE A 145 8.65 15.05 6.58
N GLY A 146 9.07 15.77 5.53
CA GLY A 146 9.45 17.17 5.59
C GLY A 146 8.30 18.05 6.08
N ASP A 147 7.13 17.93 5.45
CA ASP A 147 5.92 18.68 5.80
C ASP A 147 5.42 18.38 7.22
N LEU A 148 5.57 17.13 7.69
CA LEU A 148 5.19 16.73 9.04
C LEU A 148 6.21 17.14 10.12
N SER A 149 7.40 17.59 9.72
CA SER A 149 8.49 18.00 10.64
C SER A 149 8.55 19.50 10.90
N THR A 150 7.82 20.31 10.13
CA THR A 150 7.73 21.78 10.25
C THR A 150 6.65 22.23 11.21
#